data_AF-A0A949CRI0-F1
#
_entry.id   AF-A0A949CRI0-F1
#
_cell.length_a   1.000
_cell.length_b   1.000
_cell.length_c   1.000
_cell.angle_alpha   90.00
_cell.angle_beta   90.00
_cell.angle_gamma   90.00
#
_symmetry.space_group_name_H-M   'P 1'
#
loop_
_entity.id
_entity.type
_entity.pdbx_description
1 polymer ?
#
loop_
_entity_poly.entity_id
_entity_poly.type
_entity_poly.pdbx_seq_one_letter_code
_entity_poly.pdbx_strand_id
1 'polypeptide(L)'
;MDSKSIEARRSELVERLHECIDEKVLRGGTELALHKAEAAYEIAHITPPVPQPWPALAAYRLAHLLMRKDAIDIDTLRRADRLFTEASQCDALGTVPLIYRISALSRLRGAATSADERSEAEHQLDQVFDQAIQGIHRMAFPSMRDQLHTTDLQGHAFNLLELATYLLGQPYRKLEGLAGFDYFDPTKKGKWQIVGHDVKQIDMTEDFARCEFTARAKNSVGCLVIELLKDDANWGVSPCAPQDLKFVNHEQAKLLVLSVLSPNLPKKDFQRRIVGDDGADPAGRYRTTRKRAREEVQELLANPQLEVFHENGLNREIPLIGLVHSSALR
;
A
#
# COMPACT_ATOMS: atom_id res chain seq x y z
N MET A 1 -23.10 -0.83 41.02
CA MET A 1 -22.62 0.41 40.36
C MET A 1 -23.38 0.57 39.07
N ASP A 2 -23.83 1.78 38.75
CA ASP A 2 -24.72 2.06 37.61
C ASP A 2 -23.96 1.89 36.27
N SER A 3 -24.56 1.16 35.32
CA SER A 3 -24.06 1.02 33.95
C SER A 3 -23.78 2.37 33.30
N LYS A 4 -24.54 3.42 33.67
CA LYS A 4 -24.32 4.78 33.18
C LYS A 4 -22.96 5.37 33.60
N SER A 5 -22.43 4.96 34.76
CA SER A 5 -21.12 5.40 35.25
C SER A 5 -19.95 4.73 34.51
N ILE A 6 -20.12 3.49 34.03
CA ILE A 6 -19.11 2.81 33.20
C ILE A 6 -19.06 3.44 31.80
N GLU A 7 -20.22 3.72 31.20
CA GLU A 7 -20.30 4.35 29.88
C GLU A 7 -19.72 5.77 29.86
N ALA A 8 -20.01 6.59 30.88
CA ALA A 8 -19.40 7.92 31.01
C ALA A 8 -17.87 7.85 31.08
N ARG A 9 -17.32 6.92 31.88
CA ARG A 9 -15.86 6.69 31.97
C ARG A 9 -15.27 6.18 30.65
N ARG A 10 -15.99 5.33 29.91
CA ARG A 10 -15.55 4.88 28.58
C ARG A 10 -15.46 6.05 27.60
N SER A 11 -16.46 6.92 27.57
CA SER A 11 -16.45 8.11 26.71
C SER A 11 -15.28 9.03 27.05
N GLU A 12 -15.07 9.33 28.34
CA GLU A 12 -13.93 10.14 28.79
C GLU A 12 -12.59 9.47 28.41
N LEU A 13 -12.45 8.16 28.62
CA LEU A 13 -11.27 7.39 28.22
C LEU A 13 -10.97 7.52 26.72
N VAL A 14 -11.99 7.37 25.87
CA VAL A 14 -11.84 7.51 24.41
C VAL A 14 -11.36 8.90 24.03
N GLU A 15 -11.94 9.94 24.63
CA GLU A 15 -11.49 11.33 24.43
C GLU A 15 -10.01 11.49 24.82
N ARG A 16 -9.60 11.00 25.99
CA ARG A 16 -8.20 11.06 26.42
C ARG A 16 -7.25 10.30 25.49
N LEU A 17 -7.64 9.12 25.00
CA LEU A 17 -6.85 8.36 24.05
C LEU A 17 -6.70 9.08 22.70
N HIS A 18 -7.74 9.77 22.23
CA HIS A 18 -7.64 10.63 21.04
C HIS A 18 -6.71 11.83 21.26
N GLU A 19 -6.77 12.47 22.43
CA GLU A 19 -5.86 13.57 22.76
C GLU A 19 -4.38 13.13 22.79
N CYS A 20 -4.09 11.86 23.10
CA CYS A 20 -2.73 11.32 23.10
C CYS A 20 -2.11 11.18 21.69
N ILE A 21 -2.94 11.20 20.64
CA ILE A 21 -2.50 11.09 19.24
C ILE A 21 -2.72 12.39 18.45
N ASP A 22 -3.17 13.46 19.11
CA ASP A 22 -3.34 14.77 18.50
C ASP A 22 -1.99 15.33 18.02
N GLU A 23 -1.94 15.79 16.78
CA GLU A 23 -0.71 16.25 16.12
C GLU A 23 -0.02 17.40 16.86
N LYS A 24 -0.79 18.29 17.50
CA LYS A 24 -0.24 19.42 18.27
C LYS A 24 0.37 18.94 19.58
N VAL A 25 -0.27 17.97 20.24
CA VAL A 25 0.27 17.33 21.46
C VAL A 25 1.55 16.56 21.14
N LEU A 26 1.58 15.83 20.02
CA LEU A 26 2.76 15.09 19.58
C LEU A 26 3.94 15.99 19.18
N ARG A 27 3.67 17.21 18.69
CA ARG A 27 4.70 18.22 18.38
C ARG A 27 5.18 19.02 19.61
N GLY A 28 4.32 19.17 20.62
CA GLY A 28 4.57 20.00 21.80
C GLY A 28 5.42 19.36 22.91
N GLY A 29 5.83 18.09 22.75
CA GLY A 29 6.70 17.37 23.69
C GLY A 29 6.01 16.16 24.36
N THR A 30 6.81 15.12 24.62
CA THR A 30 6.36 13.80 25.10
C THR A 30 5.62 13.84 26.44
N GLU A 31 5.91 14.81 27.32
CA GLU A 31 5.38 14.83 28.70
C GLU A 31 3.86 15.12 28.78
N LEU A 32 3.34 16.03 27.95
CA LEU A 32 1.88 16.30 27.94
C LEU A 32 1.09 15.09 27.44
N ALA A 33 1.61 14.40 26.41
CA ALA A 33 1.03 13.16 25.91
C ALA A 33 1.06 12.06 26.98
N LEU A 34 2.17 11.97 27.72
CA LEU A 34 2.34 10.99 28.79
C LEU A 34 1.36 11.21 29.93
N HIS A 35 1.19 12.44 30.42
CA HIS A 35 0.20 12.76 31.45
C HIS A 35 -1.23 12.39 31.01
N LYS A 36 -1.59 12.67 29.75
CA LYS A 36 -2.89 12.28 29.20
C LYS A 36 -3.06 10.76 29.11
N ALA A 37 -2.00 10.05 28.74
CA ALA A 37 -2.01 8.58 28.67
C ALA A 37 -2.07 7.92 30.06
N GLU A 38 -1.43 8.52 31.07
CA GLU A 38 -1.55 8.08 32.47
C GLU A 38 -2.97 8.26 32.97
N ALA A 39 -3.58 9.42 32.76
CA ALA A 39 -4.98 9.66 33.13
C ALA A 39 -5.93 8.68 32.41
N ALA A 40 -5.71 8.42 31.11
CA ALA A 40 -6.47 7.40 30.37
C ALA A 40 -6.32 6.01 31.00
N TYR A 41 -5.09 5.59 31.28
CA TYR A 41 -4.82 4.29 31.89
C TYR A 41 -5.47 4.16 33.27
N GLU A 42 -5.42 5.22 34.09
CA GLU A 42 -6.09 5.26 35.40
C GLU A 42 -7.60 5.11 35.26
N ILE A 43 -8.25 5.92 34.39
CA ILE A 43 -9.71 5.85 34.15
C ILE A 43 -10.14 4.44 33.74
N ALA A 44 -9.36 3.77 32.88
CA ALA A 44 -9.65 2.43 32.41
C ALA A 44 -9.67 1.38 33.54
N HIS A 45 -8.91 1.62 34.62
CA HIS A 45 -8.70 0.68 35.73
C HIS A 45 -9.47 1.02 37.02
N ILE A 46 -10.14 2.17 37.11
CA ILE A 46 -11.01 2.51 38.25
C ILE A 46 -12.02 1.38 38.48
N THR A 47 -12.16 0.87 39.70
CA THR A 47 -13.03 -0.29 39.99
C THR A 47 -14.51 0.09 39.99
N PRO A 48 -15.38 -0.64 39.26
CA PRO A 48 -15.07 -1.74 38.33
C PRO A 48 -14.49 -1.19 37.02
N PRO A 49 -13.47 -1.86 36.44
CA PRO A 49 -12.75 -1.38 35.27
C PRO A 49 -13.68 -1.24 34.05
N VAL A 50 -13.25 -0.41 33.09
CA VAL A 50 -13.91 -0.34 31.78
C VAL A 50 -13.71 -1.69 31.07
N PRO A 51 -14.72 -2.23 30.37
CA PRO A 51 -14.57 -3.48 29.63
C PRO A 51 -13.45 -3.42 28.57
N GLN A 52 -12.92 -4.58 28.18
CA GLN A 52 -12.01 -4.70 27.04
C GLN A 52 -12.64 -4.15 25.74
N PRO A 53 -11.85 -3.63 24.78
CA PRO A 53 -10.39 -3.63 24.72
C PRO A 53 -9.72 -2.40 25.36
N TRP A 54 -10.48 -1.56 26.07
CA TRP A 54 -10.02 -0.22 26.43
C TRP A 54 -8.85 -0.17 27.41
N PRO A 55 -8.80 -0.97 28.49
CA PRO A 55 -7.63 -1.01 29.38
C PRO A 55 -6.35 -1.41 28.64
N ALA A 56 -6.42 -2.44 27.79
CA ALA A 56 -5.27 -2.89 27.00
C ALA A 56 -4.78 -1.82 26.01
N LEU A 57 -5.70 -1.10 25.36
CA LEU A 57 -5.33 0.01 24.46
C LEU A 57 -4.67 1.16 25.23
N ALA A 58 -5.17 1.50 26.42
CA ALA A 58 -4.56 2.52 27.27
C ALA A 58 -3.16 2.11 27.74
N ALA A 59 -2.98 0.85 28.16
CA ALA A 59 -1.69 0.28 28.53
C ALA A 59 -0.69 0.35 27.37
N TYR A 60 -1.11 -0.08 26.18
CA TYR A 60 -0.30 -0.01 24.96
C TYR A 60 0.17 1.41 24.65
N ARG A 61 -0.74 2.39 24.69
CA ARG A 61 -0.43 3.79 24.38
C ARG A 61 0.53 4.39 25.40
N LEU A 62 0.29 4.16 26.68
CA LEU A 62 1.17 4.62 27.75
C LEU A 62 2.57 4.02 27.62
N ALA A 63 2.67 2.70 27.42
CA ALA A 63 3.95 2.02 27.21
C ALA A 63 4.72 2.61 26.02
N HIS A 64 4.04 2.84 24.90
CA HIS A 64 4.66 3.44 23.71
C HIS A 64 5.18 4.86 23.97
N LEU A 65 4.47 5.68 24.76
CA LEU A 65 4.92 7.03 25.09
C LEU A 65 6.10 7.02 26.08
N LEU A 66 6.09 6.12 27.07
CA LEU A 66 7.23 5.92 27.99
C LEU A 66 8.51 5.58 27.22
N MET A 67 8.40 4.73 26.20
CA MET A 67 9.53 4.30 25.36
C MET A 67 10.13 5.40 24.46
N ARG A 68 9.46 6.54 24.29
CA ARG A 68 9.94 7.68 23.48
C ARG A 68 10.92 8.59 24.21
N LYS A 69 11.08 8.46 25.53
CA LYS A 69 12.01 9.31 26.28
C LYS A 69 13.46 9.01 25.84
N ASP A 70 14.23 10.06 25.52
CA ASP A 70 15.61 9.94 25.06
C ASP A 70 16.52 9.29 26.13
N ALA A 71 16.34 9.69 27.38
CA ALA A 71 16.97 9.09 28.55
C ALA A 71 15.91 8.39 29.39
N ILE A 72 15.64 7.11 29.08
CA ILE A 72 14.73 6.27 29.85
C ILE A 72 15.50 5.52 30.94
N ASP A 73 15.09 5.70 32.19
CA ASP A 73 15.65 4.92 33.31
C ASP A 73 15.11 3.48 33.33
N ILE A 74 15.79 2.61 34.08
CA ILE A 74 15.48 1.18 34.13
C ILE A 74 14.07 0.91 34.68
N ASP A 75 13.58 1.70 35.64
CA ASP A 75 12.27 1.47 36.26
C ASP A 75 11.13 1.88 35.32
N THR A 76 11.31 2.99 34.60
CA THR A 76 10.41 3.41 33.51
C THR A 76 10.36 2.35 32.42
N LEU A 77 11.50 1.75 32.08
CA LEU A 77 11.58 0.70 31.07
C LEU A 77 10.90 -0.60 31.53
N ARG A 78 11.08 -1.01 32.80
CA ARG A 78 10.35 -2.13 33.41
C ARG A 78 8.84 -1.87 33.47
N ARG A 79 8.42 -0.61 33.71
CA ARG A 79 7.01 -0.21 33.65
C ARG A 79 6.46 -0.36 32.24
N ALA A 80 7.19 0.07 31.21
CA ALA A 80 6.78 -0.10 29.82
C ALA A 80 6.62 -1.58 29.43
N ASP A 81 7.55 -2.45 29.83
CA ASP A 81 7.43 -3.90 29.59
C ASP A 81 6.18 -4.52 30.24
N ARG A 82 5.87 -4.17 31.49
CA ARG A 82 4.64 -4.62 32.17
C ARG A 82 3.37 -4.17 31.43
N LEU A 83 3.34 -2.92 30.99
CA LEU A 83 2.21 -2.37 30.25
C LEU A 83 2.05 -3.02 28.86
N PHE A 84 3.14 -3.33 28.15
CA PHE A 84 3.05 -4.10 26.91
C PHE A 84 2.61 -5.55 27.16
N THR A 85 3.03 -6.15 28.28
CA THR A 85 2.58 -7.48 28.70
C THR A 85 1.07 -7.49 28.91
N GLU A 86 0.52 -6.50 29.61
CA GLU A 86 -0.93 -6.33 29.78
C GLU A 86 -1.64 -6.14 28.43
N ALA A 87 -1.15 -5.23 27.59
CA ALA A 87 -1.74 -4.97 26.28
C ALA A 87 -1.74 -6.22 25.38
N SER A 88 -0.71 -7.07 25.47
CA SER A 88 -0.59 -8.29 24.68
C SER A 88 -1.61 -9.38 25.05
N GLN A 89 -2.31 -9.26 26.19
CA GLN A 89 -3.40 -10.17 26.55
C GLN A 89 -4.70 -9.89 25.79
N CYS A 90 -4.77 -8.79 25.02
CA CYS A 90 -5.95 -8.43 24.25
C CYS A 90 -5.79 -8.81 22.77
N ASP A 91 -6.52 -9.84 22.34
CA ASP A 91 -6.50 -10.33 20.95
C ASP A 91 -6.83 -9.24 19.93
N ALA A 92 -7.66 -8.25 20.29
CA ALA A 92 -8.06 -7.15 19.40
C ALA A 92 -6.89 -6.23 19.00
N LEU A 93 -5.79 -6.20 19.77
CA LEU A 93 -4.58 -5.44 19.44
C LEU A 93 -3.59 -6.24 18.59
N GLY A 94 -3.87 -7.52 18.33
CA GLY A 94 -3.02 -8.40 17.54
C GLY A 94 -1.61 -8.56 18.11
N THR A 95 -0.62 -8.69 17.23
CA THR A 95 0.79 -8.93 17.60
C THR A 95 1.59 -7.67 17.90
N VAL A 96 1.03 -6.48 17.65
CA VAL A 96 1.76 -5.22 17.75
C VAL A 96 2.32 -4.98 19.17
N PRO A 97 1.58 -5.19 20.27
CA PRO A 97 2.13 -5.03 21.61
C PRO A 97 3.32 -5.96 21.89
N LEU A 98 3.30 -7.20 21.39
CA LEU A 98 4.41 -8.15 21.52
C LEU A 98 5.66 -7.64 20.78
N ILE A 99 5.48 -7.10 19.58
CA ILE A 99 6.59 -6.54 18.78
C ILE A 99 7.25 -5.36 19.50
N TYR A 100 6.46 -4.45 20.09
CA TYR A 100 7.03 -3.35 20.88
C TYR A 100 7.66 -3.82 22.19
N ARG A 101 7.11 -4.87 22.82
CA ARG A 101 7.70 -5.48 24.02
C ARG A 101 9.11 -6.02 23.77
N ILE A 102 9.37 -6.62 22.60
CA ILE A 102 10.72 -7.04 22.18
C ILE A 102 11.72 -5.87 22.28
N SER A 103 11.30 -4.66 21.89
CA SER A 103 12.16 -3.46 21.97
C SER A 103 12.43 -3.03 23.42
N ALA A 104 11.43 -3.14 24.31
CA ALA A 104 11.60 -2.86 25.73
C ALA A 104 12.58 -3.85 26.39
N LEU A 105 12.39 -5.15 26.15
CA LEU A 105 13.25 -6.22 26.67
C LEU A 105 14.68 -6.12 26.15
N SER A 106 14.88 -5.76 24.88
CA SER A 106 16.23 -5.53 24.35
C SER A 106 16.97 -4.40 25.07
N ARG A 107 16.26 -3.30 25.39
CA ARG A 107 16.85 -2.20 26.17
C ARG A 107 17.14 -2.64 27.62
N LEU A 108 16.26 -3.46 28.23
CA LEU A 108 16.47 -3.99 29.59
C LEU A 108 17.72 -4.88 29.64
N ARG A 109 17.88 -5.76 28.64
CA ARG A 109 19.07 -6.58 28.45
C ARG A 109 20.34 -5.73 28.35
N GLY A 110 20.28 -4.64 27.58
CA GLY A 110 21.41 -3.69 27.42
C GLY A 110 21.74 -2.90 28.69
N ALA A 111 20.73 -2.61 29.51
CA ALA A 111 20.89 -1.90 30.79
C ALA A 111 21.18 -2.82 31.99
N ALA A 112 21.21 -4.14 31.78
CA ALA A 112 21.43 -5.13 32.83
C ALA A 112 22.82 -4.96 33.49
N THR A 113 22.83 -4.94 34.82
CA THR A 113 24.05 -4.73 35.63
C THR A 113 24.68 -6.04 36.09
N SER A 114 23.91 -7.13 36.05
CA SER A 114 24.37 -8.49 36.37
C SER A 114 24.14 -9.47 35.22
N ALA A 115 24.85 -10.60 35.26
CA ALA A 115 24.66 -11.68 34.30
C ALA A 115 23.25 -12.30 34.41
N ASP A 116 22.71 -12.42 35.63
CA ASP A 116 21.39 -12.98 35.88
C ASP A 116 20.28 -12.08 35.29
N GLU A 117 20.36 -10.76 35.49
CA GLU A 117 19.42 -9.81 34.87
C GLU A 117 19.46 -9.87 33.34
N ARG A 118 20.67 -10.02 32.76
CA ARG A 118 20.84 -10.14 31.31
C ARG A 118 20.22 -11.43 30.79
N SER A 119 20.49 -12.56 31.46
CA SER A 119 19.97 -13.87 31.10
C SER A 119 18.44 -13.93 31.20
N GLU A 120 17.86 -13.31 32.23
CA GLU A 120 16.40 -13.22 32.37
C GLU A 120 15.77 -12.40 31.23
N ALA A 121 16.35 -11.24 30.92
CA ALA A 121 15.87 -10.40 29.81
C ALA A 121 15.99 -11.11 28.45
N GLU A 122 17.06 -11.87 28.22
CA GLU A 122 17.24 -12.72 27.03
C GLU A 122 16.16 -13.80 26.93
N HIS A 123 15.91 -14.52 28.03
CA HIS A 123 14.89 -15.55 28.06
C HIS A 123 13.48 -14.99 27.77
N GLN A 124 13.13 -13.86 28.39
CA GLN A 124 11.86 -13.18 28.14
C GLN A 124 11.74 -12.68 26.70
N LEU A 125 12.83 -12.16 26.13
CA LEU A 125 12.86 -11.68 24.75
C LEU A 125 12.57 -12.82 23.78
N ASP A 126 13.22 -13.97 23.95
CA ASP A 126 12.98 -15.15 23.11
C ASP A 126 11.54 -15.64 23.20
N GLN A 127 10.97 -15.69 24.42
CA GLN A 127 9.57 -16.07 24.62
C GLN A 127 8.60 -15.13 23.90
N VAL A 128 8.79 -13.80 24.04
CA VAL A 128 7.93 -12.80 23.41
C VAL A 128 8.07 -12.83 21.89
N PHE A 129 9.29 -13.06 21.39
CA PHE A 129 9.55 -13.21 19.97
C PHE A 129 8.77 -14.41 19.39
N ASP A 130 8.82 -15.56 20.06
CA ASP A 130 8.05 -16.74 19.65
C ASP A 130 6.53 -16.52 19.72
N GLN A 131 6.04 -15.78 20.73
CA GLN A 131 4.63 -15.38 20.82
C GLN A 131 4.21 -14.46 19.66
N ALA A 132 5.06 -13.49 19.28
CA ALA A 132 4.80 -12.59 18.17
C ALA A 132 4.70 -13.37 16.84
N ILE A 133 5.60 -14.34 16.61
CA ILE A 133 5.55 -15.23 15.45
C ILE A 133 4.23 -16.01 15.41
N GLN A 134 3.85 -16.63 16.53
CA GLN A 134 2.59 -17.38 16.61
C GLN A 134 1.37 -16.50 16.33
N GLY A 135 1.37 -15.25 16.81
CA GLY A 135 0.28 -14.33 16.53
C GLY A 135 0.20 -13.93 15.05
N ILE A 136 1.33 -13.74 14.36
CA ILE A 136 1.36 -13.50 12.91
C ILE A 136 0.77 -14.71 12.17
N HIS A 137 1.15 -15.93 12.56
CA HIS A 137 0.55 -17.15 12.01
C HIS A 137 -0.97 -17.16 12.15
N ARG A 138 -1.51 -16.79 13.31
CA ARG A 138 -2.97 -16.73 13.55
C ARG A 138 -3.64 -15.68 12.66
N MET A 139 -3.01 -14.54 12.42
CA MET A 139 -3.53 -13.50 11.53
C MET A 139 -3.44 -13.89 10.05
N ALA A 140 -2.50 -14.77 9.69
CA ALA A 140 -2.33 -15.23 8.31
C ALA A 140 -3.48 -16.12 7.81
N PHE A 141 -4.44 -16.54 8.64
CA PHE A 141 -5.54 -17.43 8.20
C PHE A 141 -6.68 -16.70 7.45
N PRO A 142 -7.35 -17.36 6.47
CA PRO A 142 -8.25 -16.71 5.50
C PRO A 142 -9.48 -15.98 6.06
N SER A 143 -10.00 -16.35 7.22
CA SER A 143 -11.31 -15.88 7.70
C SER A 143 -11.36 -14.40 8.13
N MET A 144 -10.21 -13.71 8.22
CA MET A 144 -10.13 -12.25 8.43
C MET A 144 -9.64 -11.48 7.20
N ARG A 145 -9.39 -12.16 6.06
CA ARG A 145 -8.72 -11.57 4.89
C ARG A 145 -9.61 -10.70 4.00
N ASP A 146 -10.94 -10.71 4.20
CA ASP A 146 -11.89 -10.04 3.30
C ASP A 146 -12.12 -8.55 3.60
N GLN A 147 -11.47 -7.97 4.62
CA GLN A 147 -11.74 -6.59 5.07
C GLN A 147 -10.58 -5.60 4.95
N LEU A 148 -9.38 -6.04 4.55
CA LEU A 148 -8.21 -5.15 4.44
C LEU A 148 -7.87 -4.86 2.97
N HIS A 149 -8.50 -3.81 2.45
CA HIS A 149 -8.03 -3.10 1.26
C HIS A 149 -6.81 -2.24 1.62
N THR A 150 -5.66 -2.85 1.93
CA THR A 150 -4.42 -2.07 2.16
C THR A 150 -3.35 -2.44 1.13
N THR A 151 -2.67 -1.39 0.67
CA THR A 151 -1.67 -1.35 -0.42
C THR A 151 -0.29 -1.85 0.00
N ASP A 152 -0.19 -2.67 1.04
CA ASP A 152 1.10 -3.01 1.66
C ASP A 152 1.75 -4.22 0.98
N LEU A 153 3.05 -4.09 0.64
CA LEU A 153 3.85 -5.17 0.05
C LEU A 153 3.85 -6.45 0.93
N GLN A 154 3.75 -6.24 2.23
CA GLN A 154 3.80 -7.23 3.30
C GLN A 154 3.18 -6.57 4.54
N GLY A 155 2.45 -7.33 5.36
CA GLY A 155 1.72 -6.76 6.51
C GLY A 155 2.63 -6.02 7.49
N HIS A 156 2.21 -4.83 7.97
CA HIS A 156 3.03 -3.98 8.84
C HIS A 156 3.60 -4.69 10.06
N ALA A 157 2.81 -5.55 10.72
CA ALA A 157 3.27 -6.31 11.88
C ALA A 157 4.41 -7.29 11.52
N PHE A 158 4.35 -7.93 10.35
CA PHE A 158 5.45 -8.75 9.87
C PHE A 158 6.68 -7.89 9.59
N ASN A 159 6.54 -6.76 8.87
CA ASN A 159 7.68 -5.87 8.56
C ASN A 159 8.39 -5.37 9.82
N LEU A 160 7.62 -5.04 10.87
CA LEU A 160 8.17 -4.61 12.14
C LEU A 160 8.87 -5.75 12.89
N LEU A 161 8.32 -6.97 12.88
CA LEU A 161 8.95 -8.12 13.51
C LEU A 161 10.22 -8.56 12.75
N GLU A 162 10.19 -8.52 11.43
CA GLU A 162 11.34 -8.73 10.56
C GLU A 162 12.46 -7.72 10.84
N LEU A 163 12.12 -6.43 10.93
CA LEU A 163 13.09 -5.40 11.32
C LEU A 163 13.67 -5.65 12.72
N ALA A 164 12.82 -6.01 13.70
CA ALA A 164 13.28 -6.37 15.03
C ALA A 164 14.23 -7.59 15.00
N THR A 165 13.98 -8.56 14.13
CA THR A 165 14.83 -9.74 13.93
C THR A 165 16.22 -9.34 13.48
N TYR A 166 16.32 -8.45 12.48
CA TYR A 166 17.59 -7.94 11.97
C TYR A 166 18.38 -7.17 13.03
N LEU A 167 17.72 -6.27 13.76
CA LEU A 167 18.37 -5.44 14.77
C LEU A 167 18.86 -6.23 15.98
N LEU A 168 18.20 -7.33 16.31
CA LEU A 168 18.49 -8.13 17.50
C LEU A 168 19.33 -9.38 17.23
N GLY A 169 19.60 -9.68 15.96
CA GLY A 169 20.32 -10.90 15.56
C GLY A 169 19.53 -12.18 15.85
N GLN A 170 18.20 -12.10 15.88
CA GLN A 170 17.34 -13.26 16.11
C GLN A 170 17.34 -14.20 14.87
N PRO A 171 17.18 -15.53 15.03
CA PRO A 171 17.20 -16.46 13.91
C PRO A 171 16.07 -16.21 12.90
N TYR A 172 16.42 -15.73 11.70
CA TYR A 172 15.44 -15.41 10.64
C TYR A 172 14.64 -16.62 10.17
N ARG A 173 15.20 -17.85 10.31
CA ARG A 173 14.52 -19.11 9.95
C ARG A 173 13.11 -19.24 10.55
N LYS A 174 12.85 -18.60 11.70
CA LYS A 174 11.52 -18.61 12.33
C LYS A 174 10.47 -17.75 11.61
N LEU A 175 10.89 -16.82 10.75
CA LEU A 175 10.03 -15.95 9.94
C LEU A 175 9.86 -16.43 8.49
N GLU A 176 10.69 -17.37 8.04
CA GLU A 176 10.65 -17.88 6.66
C GLU A 176 9.26 -18.42 6.29
N GLY A 177 8.73 -17.94 5.16
CA GLY A 177 7.41 -18.34 4.65
C GLY A 177 6.20 -17.70 5.37
N LEU A 178 6.43 -16.81 6.34
CA LEU A 178 5.36 -16.10 7.07
C LEU A 178 5.05 -14.71 6.52
N ALA A 179 5.92 -14.18 5.64
CA ALA A 179 5.59 -13.08 4.76
C ALA A 179 4.43 -13.52 3.86
N GLY A 180 3.21 -13.21 4.29
CA GLY A 180 2.00 -13.75 3.68
C GLY A 180 1.91 -13.41 2.19
N PHE A 181 2.04 -14.46 1.38
CA PHE A 181 1.27 -14.77 0.17
C PHE A 181 0.65 -13.58 -0.58
N ASP A 182 1.25 -13.21 -1.72
CA ASP A 182 0.56 -12.82 -2.96
C ASP A 182 -0.48 -11.69 -2.95
N TYR A 183 -0.54 -10.82 -1.93
CA TYR A 183 -1.43 -9.65 -1.98
C TYR A 183 -0.85 -8.49 -2.78
N PHE A 184 0.48 -8.36 -2.78
CA PHE A 184 1.22 -7.39 -3.57
C PHE A 184 2.19 -8.10 -4.51
N ASP A 185 1.67 -9.06 -5.28
CA ASP A 185 2.18 -9.10 -6.63
C ASP A 185 1.39 -8.00 -7.36
N PRO A 186 1.98 -6.81 -7.63
CA PRO A 186 1.29 -5.79 -8.42
C PRO A 186 0.78 -6.42 -9.71
N THR A 187 1.36 -7.56 -10.12
CA THR A 187 1.01 -8.32 -11.31
C THR A 187 -0.19 -9.29 -11.23
N LYS A 188 -0.77 -9.57 -10.03
CA LYS A 188 -1.78 -10.65 -9.87
C LYS A 188 -3.25 -10.21 -9.80
N LYS A 189 -3.55 -8.92 -9.60
CA LYS A 189 -4.95 -8.42 -9.45
C LYS A 189 -5.22 -7.08 -10.13
N GLY A 190 -4.32 -6.66 -11.00
CA GLY A 190 -4.41 -5.42 -11.73
C GLY A 190 -5.49 -5.38 -12.81
N LYS A 191 -5.91 -4.17 -13.18
CA LYS A 191 -6.66 -3.90 -14.43
C LYS A 191 -5.94 -2.89 -15.31
N TRP A 192 -4.69 -2.59 -15.00
CA TRP A 192 -3.87 -1.64 -15.75
C TRP A 192 -2.74 -2.39 -16.44
N GLN A 193 -2.35 -1.96 -17.62
CA GLN A 193 -1.28 -2.61 -18.38
C GLN A 193 -0.43 -1.57 -19.07
N ILE A 194 0.85 -1.87 -19.23
CA ILE A 194 1.71 -1.16 -20.17
C ILE A 194 1.67 -1.87 -21.53
N VAL A 195 1.43 -1.11 -22.58
CA VAL A 195 1.32 -1.57 -23.95
C VAL A 195 2.44 -0.95 -24.78
N GLY A 196 3.04 -1.72 -25.67
CA GLY A 196 4.04 -1.24 -26.61
C GLY A 196 4.53 -2.36 -27.50
N HIS A 197 5.30 -2.03 -28.53
CA HIS A 197 5.98 -3.05 -29.34
C HIS A 197 6.93 -3.85 -28.44
N ASP A 198 6.81 -5.17 -28.49
CA ASP A 198 7.62 -6.12 -27.72
C ASP A 198 7.54 -5.96 -26.19
N VAL A 199 6.53 -5.23 -25.68
CA VAL A 199 6.25 -5.13 -24.25
C VAL A 199 5.38 -6.30 -23.83
N LYS A 200 5.88 -7.11 -22.88
CA LYS A 200 5.07 -8.15 -22.25
C LYS A 200 3.91 -7.49 -21.50
N GLN A 201 2.68 -7.88 -21.84
CA GLN A 201 1.48 -7.41 -21.16
C GLN A 201 1.39 -8.09 -19.80
N ILE A 202 1.38 -7.27 -18.76
CA ILE A 202 1.28 -7.68 -17.36
C ILE A 202 0.20 -6.80 -16.76
N ASP A 203 -0.83 -7.42 -16.17
CA ASP A 203 -1.84 -6.71 -15.40
C ASP A 203 -1.20 -6.09 -14.17
N MET A 204 -1.51 -4.85 -13.82
CA MET A 204 -0.88 -4.07 -12.74
C MET A 204 -1.93 -3.32 -11.93
N THR A 205 -1.62 -3.02 -10.67
CA THR A 205 -2.33 -1.97 -9.93
C THR A 205 -2.11 -0.62 -10.62
N GLU A 206 -3.03 0.33 -10.40
CA GLU A 206 -2.96 1.65 -11.04
C GLU A 206 -1.65 2.37 -10.73
N ASP A 207 -1.31 2.46 -9.44
CA ASP A 207 -0.13 3.20 -8.98
C ASP A 207 1.15 2.65 -9.59
N PHE A 208 1.29 1.31 -9.63
CA PHE A 208 2.46 0.67 -10.20
C PHE A 208 2.56 0.91 -11.71
N ALA A 209 1.44 0.76 -12.43
CA ALA A 209 1.38 1.03 -13.87
C ALA A 209 1.70 2.50 -14.18
N ARG A 210 1.21 3.46 -13.40
CA ARG A 210 1.51 4.89 -13.58
C ARG A 210 2.97 5.21 -13.33
N CYS A 211 3.57 4.62 -12.30
CA CYS A 211 5.01 4.76 -12.04
C CYS A 211 5.84 4.21 -13.21
N GLU A 212 5.53 2.99 -13.67
CA GLU A 212 6.24 2.36 -14.79
C GLU A 212 6.05 3.14 -16.09
N PHE A 213 4.82 3.55 -16.41
CA PHE A 213 4.49 4.38 -17.57
C PHE A 213 5.29 5.68 -17.56
N THR A 214 5.27 6.42 -16.45
CA THR A 214 6.00 7.69 -16.29
C THR A 214 7.50 7.49 -16.48
N ALA A 215 8.06 6.41 -15.92
CA ALA A 215 9.47 6.09 -16.08
C ALA A 215 9.81 5.80 -17.56
N ARG A 216 8.99 5.01 -18.26
CA ARG A 216 9.19 4.69 -19.68
C ARG A 216 9.02 5.92 -20.59
N ALA A 217 8.01 6.74 -20.35
CA ALA A 217 7.73 7.97 -21.09
C ALA A 217 8.74 9.10 -20.83
N LYS A 218 9.50 9.06 -19.73
CA LYS A 218 10.61 10.00 -19.51
C LYS A 218 11.91 9.55 -20.18
N ASN A 219 12.14 8.23 -20.22
CA ASN A 219 13.40 7.65 -20.70
C ASN A 219 13.40 7.29 -22.19
N SER A 220 12.26 7.39 -22.87
CA SER A 220 12.16 7.17 -24.31
C SER A 220 12.30 8.49 -25.08
N VAL A 221 12.78 8.45 -26.31
CA VAL A 221 12.91 9.65 -27.16
C VAL A 221 12.14 9.41 -28.45
N GLY A 222 11.28 10.36 -28.83
CA GLY A 222 10.47 10.27 -30.06
C GLY A 222 9.40 9.17 -30.02
N CYS A 223 9.05 8.68 -28.84
CA CYS A 223 8.03 7.65 -28.64
C CYS A 223 6.64 8.26 -28.51
N LEU A 224 5.64 7.66 -29.17
CA LEU A 224 4.25 8.01 -28.98
C LEU A 224 3.78 7.49 -27.62
N VAL A 225 3.36 8.41 -26.74
CA VAL A 225 2.92 8.10 -25.38
C VAL A 225 1.41 8.25 -25.32
N ILE A 226 0.70 7.25 -24.83
CA ILE A 226 -0.77 7.22 -24.77
C ILE A 226 -1.25 6.79 -23.38
N GLU A 227 -2.15 7.55 -22.78
CA GLU A 227 -2.99 7.09 -21.66
C GLU A 227 -4.39 6.80 -22.19
N LEU A 228 -4.84 5.55 -22.07
CA LEU A 228 -6.18 5.12 -22.46
C LEU A 228 -6.94 4.65 -21.21
N LEU A 229 -7.78 5.55 -20.70
CA LEU A 229 -8.64 5.32 -19.55
C LEU A 229 -10.01 4.82 -20.03
N LYS A 230 -10.87 4.45 -19.08
CA LYS A 230 -12.22 3.96 -19.40
C LYS A 230 -13.02 4.97 -20.22
N ASP A 231 -13.00 6.22 -19.79
CA ASP A 231 -13.86 7.29 -20.32
C ASP A 231 -13.05 8.47 -20.90
N ASP A 232 -11.72 8.37 -20.91
CA ASP A 232 -10.82 9.45 -21.30
C ASP A 232 -9.57 8.89 -22.02
N ALA A 233 -8.95 9.72 -22.87
CA ALA A 233 -7.70 9.39 -23.53
C ALA A 233 -6.83 10.62 -23.71
N ASN A 234 -5.54 10.46 -23.42
CA ASN A 234 -4.53 11.49 -23.59
C ASN A 234 -3.32 10.92 -24.34
N TRP A 235 -2.61 11.75 -25.08
CA TRP A 235 -1.40 11.33 -25.78
C TRP A 235 -0.36 12.44 -25.93
N GLY A 236 0.85 12.08 -26.33
CA GLY A 236 1.94 13.02 -26.55
C GLY A 236 3.16 12.32 -27.13
N VAL A 237 4.28 13.03 -27.14
CA VAL A 237 5.56 12.51 -27.63
C VAL A 237 6.60 12.63 -26.54
N SER A 238 7.26 11.50 -26.29
CA SER A 238 8.36 11.35 -25.34
C SER A 238 9.62 12.12 -25.78
N PRO A 239 10.40 12.71 -24.86
CA PRO A 239 10.16 12.74 -23.42
C PRO A 239 9.07 13.75 -23.05
N CYS A 240 8.08 13.32 -22.29
CA CYS A 240 7.03 14.19 -21.78
C CYS A 240 6.63 13.77 -20.36
N ALA A 241 6.20 14.72 -19.53
CA ALA A 241 5.57 14.36 -18.28
C ALA A 241 4.08 14.03 -18.53
N PRO A 242 3.43 13.19 -17.70
CA PRO A 242 2.02 12.83 -17.89
C PRO A 242 1.08 14.05 -17.99
N GLN A 243 1.39 15.13 -17.27
CA GLN A 243 0.62 16.38 -17.32
C GLN A 243 0.74 17.15 -18.64
N ASP A 244 1.73 16.82 -19.49
CA ASP A 244 1.93 17.46 -20.79
C ASP A 244 1.17 16.74 -21.91
N LEU A 245 0.54 15.60 -21.60
CA LEU A 245 -0.28 14.87 -22.56
C LEU A 245 -1.52 15.69 -22.93
N LYS A 246 -1.85 15.66 -24.22
CA LYS A 246 -3.01 16.34 -24.78
C LYS A 246 -4.19 15.38 -24.85
N PHE A 247 -5.38 15.90 -24.58
CA PHE A 247 -6.61 15.16 -24.81
C PHE A 247 -6.73 14.72 -26.27
N VAL A 248 -7.16 13.49 -26.49
CA VAL A 248 -7.39 12.88 -27.81
C VAL A 248 -8.73 12.17 -27.81
N ASN A 249 -9.35 12.02 -28.98
CA ASN A 249 -10.57 11.23 -29.07
C ASN A 249 -10.28 9.78 -28.63
N HIS A 250 -11.14 9.26 -27.76
CA HIS A 250 -11.01 7.92 -27.19
C HIS A 250 -10.85 6.83 -28.26
N GLU A 251 -11.59 6.89 -29.37
CA GLU A 251 -11.50 5.92 -30.46
C GLU A 251 -10.15 5.98 -31.20
N GLN A 252 -9.52 7.16 -31.31
CA GLN A 252 -8.20 7.32 -31.93
C GLN A 252 -7.11 6.66 -31.08
N ALA A 253 -7.11 6.91 -29.76
CA ALA A 253 -6.19 6.27 -28.83
C ALA A 253 -6.42 4.74 -28.76
N LYS A 254 -7.70 4.32 -28.67
CA LYS A 254 -8.09 2.91 -28.71
C LYS A 254 -7.63 2.22 -29.99
N LEU A 255 -7.72 2.89 -31.15
CA LEU A 255 -7.21 2.40 -32.43
C LEU A 255 -5.70 2.12 -32.35
N LEU A 256 -4.90 3.08 -31.90
CA LEU A 256 -3.44 2.94 -31.82
C LEU A 256 -3.03 1.80 -30.87
N VAL A 257 -3.63 1.77 -29.68
CA VAL A 257 -3.37 0.73 -28.67
C VAL A 257 -3.76 -0.66 -29.20
N LEU A 258 -4.97 -0.83 -29.75
CA LEU A 258 -5.39 -2.14 -30.29
C LEU A 258 -4.60 -2.57 -31.50
N SER A 259 -4.07 -1.63 -32.31
CA SER A 259 -3.21 -1.93 -33.44
C SER A 259 -1.87 -2.56 -33.00
N VAL A 260 -1.44 -2.32 -31.76
CA VAL A 260 -0.28 -2.97 -31.14
C VAL A 260 -0.67 -4.28 -30.46
N LEU A 261 -1.76 -4.27 -29.68
CA LEU A 261 -2.20 -5.44 -28.90
C LEU A 261 -2.71 -6.59 -29.75
N SER A 262 -3.32 -6.30 -30.89
CA SER A 262 -4.11 -7.28 -31.64
C SER A 262 -4.07 -7.03 -33.15
N PRO A 263 -2.88 -6.93 -33.78
CA PRO A 263 -2.72 -6.58 -35.20
C PRO A 263 -3.35 -7.61 -36.15
N ASN A 264 -3.50 -8.87 -35.70
CA ASN A 264 -4.00 -9.97 -36.51
C ASN A 264 -5.52 -10.18 -36.40
N LEU A 265 -6.25 -9.30 -35.71
CA LEU A 265 -7.71 -9.42 -35.64
C LEU A 265 -8.34 -9.28 -37.05
N PRO A 266 -9.39 -10.05 -37.36
CA PRO A 266 -10.15 -9.83 -38.59
C PRO A 266 -10.65 -8.38 -38.66
N LYS A 267 -10.55 -7.77 -39.85
CA LYS A 267 -10.88 -6.35 -40.06
C LYS A 267 -12.24 -5.95 -39.48
N LYS A 268 -13.28 -6.78 -39.66
CA LYS A 268 -14.62 -6.51 -39.12
C LYS A 268 -14.64 -6.48 -37.59
N ASP A 269 -13.98 -7.43 -36.93
CA ASP A 269 -13.91 -7.48 -35.46
C ASP A 269 -13.06 -6.35 -34.89
N PHE A 270 -11.96 -6.00 -35.58
CA PHE A 270 -11.12 -4.86 -35.23
C PHE A 270 -11.92 -3.55 -35.30
N GLN A 271 -12.64 -3.32 -36.41
CA GLN A 271 -13.51 -2.16 -36.60
C GLN A 271 -14.56 -2.04 -35.49
N ARG A 272 -15.28 -3.13 -35.22
CA ARG A 272 -16.29 -3.19 -34.14
C ARG A 272 -15.71 -2.79 -32.78
N ARG A 273 -14.49 -3.23 -32.45
CA ARG A 273 -13.86 -2.87 -31.17
C ARG A 273 -13.48 -1.39 -31.06
N ILE A 274 -13.20 -0.71 -32.18
CA ILE A 274 -12.83 0.71 -32.17
C ILE A 274 -14.06 1.60 -32.06
N VAL A 275 -15.03 1.44 -32.96
CA VAL A 275 -16.13 2.39 -33.15
C VAL A 275 -17.52 1.83 -32.84
N GLY A 276 -17.62 0.59 -32.33
CA GLY A 276 -18.89 -0.09 -32.09
C GLY A 276 -19.64 -0.49 -33.37
N ASP A 277 -20.77 -1.18 -33.19
CA ASP A 277 -21.72 -1.56 -34.26
C ASP A 277 -23.01 -0.72 -34.22
N ASP A 278 -23.13 0.16 -33.24
CA ASP A 278 -24.26 1.04 -33.00
C ASP A 278 -24.18 2.28 -33.91
N GLY A 279 -24.80 2.21 -35.09
CA GLY A 279 -24.92 3.37 -35.98
C GLY A 279 -25.12 3.03 -37.45
N ALA A 280 -25.38 4.07 -38.26
CA ALA A 280 -25.74 3.92 -39.67
C ALA A 280 -24.56 3.64 -40.63
N ASP A 281 -23.29 3.75 -40.19
CA ASP A 281 -22.12 3.38 -41.01
C ASP A 281 -20.83 3.20 -40.15
N PRO A 282 -20.66 2.04 -39.47
CA PRO A 282 -19.45 1.76 -38.69
C PRO A 282 -18.16 1.81 -39.52
N ALA A 283 -18.22 1.42 -40.79
CA ALA A 283 -17.06 1.40 -41.67
C ALA A 283 -16.59 2.83 -42.02
N GLY A 284 -17.53 3.76 -42.25
CA GLY A 284 -17.25 5.18 -42.46
C GLY A 284 -16.66 5.86 -41.23
N ARG A 285 -17.22 5.59 -40.03
CA ARG A 285 -16.65 6.07 -38.76
C ARG A 285 -15.21 5.59 -38.60
N TYR A 286 -14.96 4.29 -38.73
CA TYR A 286 -13.61 3.73 -38.63
C TYR A 286 -12.61 4.36 -39.62
N ARG A 287 -13.01 4.54 -40.90
CA ARG A 287 -12.15 5.22 -41.89
C ARG A 287 -11.81 6.64 -41.46
N THR A 288 -12.76 7.35 -40.88
CA THR A 288 -12.60 8.73 -40.40
C THR A 288 -11.68 8.76 -39.18
N THR A 289 -11.93 7.93 -38.17
CA THR A 289 -11.10 7.79 -36.97
C THR A 289 -9.66 7.45 -37.33
N ARG A 290 -9.47 6.50 -38.24
CA ARG A 290 -8.14 6.11 -38.75
C ARG A 290 -7.42 7.22 -39.50
N LYS A 291 -8.15 7.97 -40.35
CA LYS A 291 -7.58 9.10 -41.08
C LYS A 291 -7.09 10.19 -40.10
N ARG A 292 -7.93 10.57 -39.15
CA ARG A 292 -7.58 11.61 -38.16
C ARG A 292 -6.43 11.17 -37.25
N ALA A 293 -6.47 9.94 -36.73
CA ALA A 293 -5.38 9.40 -35.93
C ALA A 293 -4.04 9.40 -36.70
N ARG A 294 -4.06 9.11 -38.01
CA ARG A 294 -2.86 9.20 -38.86
C ARG A 294 -2.35 10.64 -38.94
N GLU A 295 -3.21 11.59 -39.31
CA GLU A 295 -2.84 13.00 -39.49
C GLU A 295 -2.25 13.58 -38.20
N GLU A 296 -2.86 13.28 -37.05
CA GLU A 296 -2.41 13.77 -35.75
C GLU A 296 -1.10 13.11 -35.28
N VAL A 297 -0.90 11.81 -35.54
CA VAL A 297 0.39 11.14 -35.25
C VAL A 297 1.51 11.69 -36.13
N GLN A 298 1.23 11.95 -37.42
CA GLN A 298 2.18 12.58 -38.34
C GLN A 298 2.57 14.00 -37.89
N GLU A 299 1.60 14.76 -37.37
CA GLU A 299 1.83 16.08 -36.79
C GLU A 299 2.67 15.98 -35.51
N LEU A 300 2.29 15.10 -34.57
CA LEU A 300 3.01 14.89 -33.31
C LEU A 300 4.47 14.50 -33.51
N LEU A 301 4.74 13.63 -34.49
CA LEU A 301 6.09 13.15 -34.82
C LEU A 301 6.79 14.03 -35.87
N ALA A 302 6.19 15.16 -36.26
CA ALA A 302 6.70 16.10 -37.27
C ALA A 302 7.14 15.43 -38.58
N ASN A 303 6.42 14.39 -39.02
CA ASN A 303 6.72 13.63 -40.24
C ASN A 303 5.45 13.37 -41.08
N PRO A 304 5.15 14.24 -42.06
CA PRO A 304 3.96 14.12 -42.92
C PRO A 304 3.96 12.87 -43.82
N GLN A 305 5.14 12.30 -44.10
CA GLN A 305 5.28 11.12 -44.97
C GLN A 305 5.31 9.81 -44.18
N LEU A 306 5.21 9.87 -42.85
CA LEU A 306 5.24 8.69 -41.99
C LEU A 306 4.04 7.79 -42.29
N GLU A 307 4.31 6.55 -42.69
CA GLU A 307 3.28 5.52 -42.79
C GLU A 307 2.89 5.06 -41.38
N VAL A 308 1.71 5.47 -40.89
CA VAL A 308 1.30 5.18 -39.51
C VAL A 308 0.77 3.76 -39.33
N PHE A 309 0.07 3.21 -40.32
CA PHE A 309 -0.64 1.93 -40.18
C PHE A 309 -0.40 1.00 -41.37
N HIS A 310 -0.08 -0.27 -41.10
CA HIS A 310 -0.11 -1.36 -42.07
C HIS A 310 -1.30 -2.26 -41.78
N GLU A 311 -2.30 -2.31 -42.65
CA GLU A 311 -3.57 -3.05 -42.41
C GLU A 311 -4.17 -2.73 -41.03
N ASN A 312 -4.26 -3.66 -40.09
CA ASN A 312 -4.77 -3.40 -38.73
C ASN A 312 -3.66 -3.11 -37.71
N GLY A 313 -2.39 -3.17 -38.12
CA GLY A 313 -1.24 -2.93 -37.26
C GLY A 313 -0.75 -1.49 -37.32
N LEU A 314 -0.16 -1.04 -36.20
CA LEU A 314 0.66 0.15 -36.17
C LEU A 314 1.99 -0.17 -36.86
N ASN A 315 2.54 0.77 -37.63
CA ASN A 315 3.89 0.62 -38.17
C ASN A 315 4.87 0.40 -37.01
N ARG A 316 5.67 -0.67 -37.08
CA ARG A 316 6.63 -1.05 -36.03
C ARG A 316 7.75 -0.04 -35.83
N GLU A 317 7.98 0.83 -36.81
CA GLU A 317 8.92 1.95 -36.71
C GLU A 317 8.41 3.09 -35.82
N ILE A 318 7.13 3.07 -35.43
CA ILE A 318 6.54 4.04 -34.51
C ILE A 318 6.58 3.43 -33.10
N PRO A 319 7.60 3.77 -32.28
CA PRO A 319 7.63 3.34 -30.90
C PRO A 319 6.40 3.88 -30.16
N LEU A 320 5.73 3.01 -29.42
CA LEU A 320 4.53 3.33 -28.64
C LEU A 320 4.70 2.83 -27.21
N ILE A 321 4.32 3.68 -26.25
CA ILE A 321 4.12 3.34 -24.84
C ILE A 321 2.71 3.76 -24.45
N GLY A 322 1.86 2.77 -24.15
CA GLY A 322 0.49 2.96 -23.71
C GLY A 322 0.31 2.58 -22.26
N LEU A 323 -0.33 3.42 -21.45
CA LEU A 323 -0.93 3.03 -20.17
C LEU A 323 -2.41 2.77 -20.41
N VAL A 324 -2.88 1.55 -20.16
CA VAL A 324 -4.22 1.13 -20.56
C VAL A 324 -4.95 0.49 -19.40
N HIS A 325 -6.18 0.95 -19.13
CA HIS A 325 -7.09 0.22 -18.25
C HIS A 325 -7.87 -0.84 -19.05
N SER A 326 -7.94 -2.09 -18.58
CA SER A 326 -8.51 -3.22 -19.33
C SER A 326 -9.98 -3.00 -19.74
N SER A 327 -10.74 -2.17 -19.01
CA SER A 327 -12.12 -1.85 -19.40
C SER A 327 -12.21 -0.90 -20.59
N ALA A 328 -11.16 -0.13 -20.89
CA ALA A 328 -11.14 0.80 -22.02
C ALA A 328 -11.05 0.08 -23.38
N LEU A 329 -10.63 -1.19 -23.36
CA LEU A 329 -10.50 -2.04 -24.55
C LEU A 329 -11.78 -2.85 -24.85
N ARG A 330 -12.75 -2.86 -23.94
CA ARG A 330 -14.04 -3.54 -24.14
C ARG A 330 -14.96 -2.73 -25.05
#